data_AF-W9WXK1-F1
#
_entry.id   AF-W9WXK1-F1
#
_cell.length_a   1.000
_cell.length_b   1.000
_cell.length_c   1.000
_cell.angle_alpha   90.00
_cell.angle_beta   90.00
_cell.angle_gamma   90.00
#
_symmetry.space_group_name_H-M   'P 1'
#
loop_
_entity.id
_entity.type
_entity.pdbx_description
1 polymer ?
#
loop_
_entity_poly.entity_id
_entity_poly.type
_entity_poly.pdbx_seq_one_letter_code
_entity_poly.pdbx_strand_id
1 'polypeptide(L)'
;MKIGDPIYRGAEVRLPAEVVTMIMAYVASSNSPDTQKSLWASCLVSKTWYAASISHLYYSPHLSPRNFDLFTRTICPPLKARRTRIGIEDMIKHLDMREIAYESSNSLTSRLINRTKASLQGFHSPAVTFS
;
A
#
# COMPACT_ATOMS: atom_id res chain seq x y z
N MET A 1 -10.24 -19.28 -33.94
CA MET A 1 -9.33 -18.65 -32.95
C MET A 1 -7.92 -18.77 -33.50
N LYS A 2 -7.41 -17.73 -34.16
CA LYS A 2 -6.05 -17.75 -34.74
C LYS A 2 -5.09 -17.18 -33.71
N ILE A 3 -4.36 -18.06 -33.03
CA ILE A 3 -3.28 -17.69 -32.13
C ILE A 3 -2.07 -17.37 -33.01
N GLY A 4 -1.57 -16.13 -32.97
CA GLY A 4 -0.31 -15.74 -33.66
C GLY A 4 -0.37 -14.52 -34.58
N ASP A 5 -1.47 -13.77 -34.66
CA ASP A 5 -1.54 -12.54 -35.45
C ASP A 5 -1.17 -11.32 -34.56
N PRO A 6 -0.06 -10.60 -34.82
CA PRO A 6 0.38 -9.47 -34.01
C PRO A 6 -0.56 -8.25 -34.08
N ILE A 7 -1.51 -8.24 -35.02
CA ILE A 7 -2.48 -7.16 -35.22
C ILE A 7 -3.86 -7.52 -34.63
N TYR A 8 -4.08 -8.77 -34.22
CA TYR A 8 -5.35 -9.19 -33.64
C TYR A 8 -5.55 -8.57 -32.25
N ARG A 9 -6.15 -7.38 -32.23
CA ARG A 9 -6.76 -6.77 -31.05
C ARG A 9 -8.14 -7.39 -30.83
N GLY A 10 -8.20 -8.70 -30.63
CA GLY A 10 -9.44 -9.40 -30.29
C GLY A 10 -10.22 -8.68 -29.19
N ALA A 11 -11.50 -9.03 -29.02
CA ALA A 11 -12.30 -8.49 -27.92
C ALA A 11 -11.50 -8.62 -26.60
N GLU A 12 -11.41 -7.53 -25.84
CA GLU A 12 -10.65 -7.51 -24.58
C GLU A 12 -11.12 -8.66 -23.68
N VAL A 13 -10.24 -9.63 -23.45
CA VAL A 13 -10.54 -10.77 -22.59
C VAL A 13 -10.44 -10.28 -21.15
N ARG A 14 -11.59 -10.08 -20.51
CA ARG A 14 -11.63 -9.77 -19.08
C ARG A 14 -11.21 -11.01 -18.30
N LEU A 15 -10.11 -10.88 -17.55
CA LEU A 15 -9.70 -11.91 -16.61
C LEU A 15 -10.72 -12.00 -15.45
N PRO A 16 -11.06 -13.21 -14.98
CA PRO A 16 -11.79 -13.38 -13.73
C PRO A 16 -11.05 -12.73 -12.56
N ALA A 17 -11.80 -12.21 -11.58
CA ALA A 17 -11.21 -11.48 -10.45
C ALA A 17 -10.29 -12.38 -9.60
N GLU A 18 -10.60 -13.67 -9.53
CA GLU A 18 -9.82 -14.70 -8.84
C GLU A 18 -8.44 -14.86 -9.46
N VAL A 19 -8.36 -14.81 -10.80
CA VAL A 19 -7.08 -14.89 -11.53
C VAL A 19 -6.25 -13.64 -11.25
N VAL A 20 -6.86 -12.44 -11.28
CA VAL A 20 -6.16 -11.20 -10.93
C VAL A 20 -5.66 -11.25 -9.48
N THR A 21 -6.47 -11.76 -8.55
CA THR A 21 -6.10 -11.94 -7.14
C THR A 21 -4.90 -12.89 -7.00
N MET A 22 -4.89 -14.00 -7.73
CA MET A 22 -3.78 -14.95 -7.72
C MET A 22 -2.49 -14.35 -8.28
N ILE A 23 -2.58 -13.58 -9.37
CA ILE A 23 -1.43 -12.85 -9.92
C ILE A 23 -0.90 -11.84 -8.89
N MET A 24 -1.79 -11.07 -8.23
CA MET A 24 -1.38 -10.09 -7.22
C MET A 24 -0.77 -10.73 -5.98
N ALA A 25 -1.27 -11.89 -5.54
CA ALA A 25 -0.67 -12.65 -4.47
C ALA A 25 0.75 -13.13 -4.83
N TYR A 26 0.95 -13.59 -6.07
CA TYR A 26 2.28 -13.96 -6.57
C TYR A 26 3.21 -12.74 -6.62
N VAL A 27 2.77 -11.62 -7.19
CA VAL A 27 3.56 -10.37 -7.24
C VAL A 27 3.92 -9.91 -5.83
N ALA A 28 2.98 -9.94 -4.89
CA ALA A 28 3.22 -9.54 -3.50
C ALA A 28 4.18 -10.47 -2.75
N SER A 29 4.27 -11.74 -3.14
CA SER A 29 5.22 -12.70 -2.55
C SER A 29 6.67 -12.45 -2.98
N SER A 30 6.88 -11.68 -4.05
CA SER A 30 8.21 -11.22 -4.45
C SER A 30 8.72 -10.20 -3.43
N ASN A 31 9.78 -10.53 -2.69
CA ASN A 31 10.45 -9.60 -1.77
C ASN A 31 11.36 -8.58 -2.50
N SER A 32 11.06 -8.24 -3.76
CA SER A 32 11.84 -7.29 -4.53
C SER A 32 11.43 -5.83 -4.23
N PRO A 33 12.36 -4.87 -4.31
CA PRO A 33 12.04 -3.45 -4.12
C PRO A 33 11.07 -2.92 -5.19
N ASP A 34 11.01 -3.55 -6.36
CA ASP A 34 10.09 -3.17 -7.44
C ASP A 34 8.66 -3.67 -7.22
N THR A 35 8.45 -4.63 -6.31
CA THR A 35 7.11 -5.13 -5.97
C THR A 35 6.15 -4.00 -5.61
N GLN A 36 6.59 -3.01 -4.83
CA GLN A 36 5.71 -1.90 -4.47
C GLN A 36 5.31 -1.01 -5.64
N LYS A 37 6.23 -0.80 -6.60
CA LYS A 37 5.90 -0.06 -7.82
C LYS A 37 4.89 -0.81 -8.66
N SER A 38 5.04 -2.14 -8.77
CA SER A 38 4.10 -3.00 -9.51
C SER A 38 2.72 -3.04 -8.85
N LEU A 39 2.64 -3.15 -7.53
CA LEU A 39 1.37 -3.11 -6.78
C LEU A 39 0.66 -1.75 -6.92
N TRP A 40 1.41 -0.65 -6.84
CA TRP A 40 0.88 0.68 -7.09
C TRP A 40 0.39 0.86 -8.53
N ALA A 41 1.19 0.47 -9.52
CA ALA A 41 0.80 0.55 -10.93
C ALA A 41 -0.46 -0.28 -11.22
N SER A 42 -0.55 -1.46 -10.62
CA SER A 42 -1.73 -2.35 -10.74
C SER A 42 -3.01 -1.68 -10.21
N CYS A 43 -2.91 -0.91 -9.12
CA CYS A 43 -4.04 -0.14 -8.58
C CYS A 43 -4.60 0.90 -9.57
N LEU A 44 -3.82 1.31 -10.57
CA LEU A 44 -4.21 2.33 -11.56
C LEU A 44 -4.82 1.74 -12.84
N VAL A 45 -4.80 0.42 -13.02
CA VAL A 45 -5.26 -0.25 -14.25
C VAL A 45 -6.78 -0.24 -14.35
N SER A 46 -7.47 -0.76 -13.33
CA SER A 46 -8.94 -0.84 -13.30
C SER A 46 -9.45 -1.14 -11.89
N LYS A 47 -10.77 -1.09 -11.67
CA LYS A 47 -11.39 -1.40 -10.36
C LYS A 47 -11.08 -2.82 -9.86
N THR A 48 -11.05 -3.81 -10.75
CA THR A 48 -10.75 -5.21 -10.39
C THR A 48 -9.30 -5.35 -9.91
N TRP A 49 -8.37 -4.71 -10.62
CA TRP A 49 -6.96 -4.72 -10.25
C TRP A 49 -6.73 -3.94 -8.96
N TYR A 50 -7.37 -2.77 -8.79
CA TYR A 50 -7.36 -2.03 -7.54
C TYR A 50 -7.81 -2.89 -6.35
N ALA A 51 -8.96 -3.56 -6.46
CA ALA A 51 -9.50 -4.41 -5.39
C ALA A 51 -8.56 -5.57 -5.03
N ALA A 52 -7.88 -6.15 -6.02
CA ALA A 52 -6.92 -7.23 -5.81
C ALA A 52 -5.57 -6.74 -5.25
N SER A 53 -5.11 -5.54 -5.61
CA SER A 53 -3.77 -5.05 -5.27
C SER A 53 -3.68 -4.24 -3.98
N ILE A 54 -4.76 -3.52 -3.61
CA ILE A 54 -4.71 -2.49 -2.56
C ILE A 54 -4.31 -3.06 -1.19
N SER A 55 -4.79 -4.25 -0.85
CA SER A 55 -4.47 -4.92 0.41
C SER A 55 -3.00 -5.31 0.49
N HIS A 56 -2.42 -5.78 -0.61
CA HIS A 56 -0.99 -6.10 -0.70
C HIS A 56 -0.12 -4.83 -0.65
N LEU A 57 -0.53 -3.75 -1.33
CA LEU A 57 0.18 -2.46 -1.33
C LEU A 57 0.31 -1.89 0.09
N TYR A 58 -0.78 -1.95 0.87
CA TYR A 58 -0.82 -1.42 2.24
C TYR A 58 -0.42 -2.43 3.31
N TYR A 59 -0.21 -3.71 2.98
CA TYR A 59 0.22 -4.73 3.94
C TYR A 59 1.51 -4.33 4.68
N SER A 60 2.50 -3.83 3.91
CA SER A 60 3.76 -3.29 4.41
C SER A 60 4.18 -2.10 3.52
N PRO A 61 3.63 -0.90 3.76
CA PRO A 61 3.89 0.26 2.92
C PRO A 61 5.38 0.64 3.03
N HIS A 62 6.01 0.84 1.87
CA HIS A 62 7.39 1.35 1.83
C HIS A 62 7.35 2.87 1.99
N LEU A 63 7.71 3.32 3.18
CA LEU A 63 7.68 4.72 3.53
C LEU A 63 9.06 5.35 3.37
N SER A 64 9.08 6.54 2.77
CA SER A 64 10.26 7.37 2.59
C SER A 64 9.90 8.81 2.93
N PRO A 65 10.88 9.70 3.19
CA PRO A 65 10.62 11.12 3.43
C PRO A 65 9.72 11.78 2.37
N ARG A 66 9.81 11.31 1.11
CA ARG A 66 9.05 11.86 -0.02
C ARG A 66 7.55 11.52 0.00
N ASN A 67 7.17 10.38 0.54
CA ASN A 67 5.77 9.89 0.52
C ASN A 67 5.10 9.90 1.90
N PHE A 68 5.87 10.11 2.97
CA PHE A 68 5.39 10.00 4.34
C PHE A 68 4.30 11.01 4.69
N ASP A 69 4.41 12.27 4.26
CA ASP A 69 3.37 13.28 4.50
C ASP A 69 2.03 12.89 3.84
N LEU A 70 2.06 12.41 2.60
CA LEU A 70 0.85 11.94 1.90
C LEU A 70 0.23 10.72 2.60
N PHE A 71 1.07 9.76 3.01
CA PHE A 71 0.63 8.58 3.73
C PHE A 71 -0.03 8.95 5.07
N THR A 72 0.61 9.80 5.86
CA THR A 72 0.11 10.18 7.19
C THR A 72 -1.16 11.03 7.09
N ARG A 73 -1.30 11.91 6.08
CA ARG A 73 -2.56 12.63 5.83
C ARG A 73 -3.71 11.71 5.45
N THR A 74 -3.41 10.59 4.81
CA THR A 74 -4.41 9.61 4.39
C THR A 74 -4.89 8.77 5.58
N ILE A 75 -3.96 8.23 6.38
CA ILE A 75 -4.28 7.35 7.51
C ILE A 75 -4.68 8.13 8.77
N CYS A 76 -4.05 9.27 9.01
CA CYS A 76 -4.21 10.13 10.17
C CYS A 76 -4.62 11.55 9.76
N PRO A 77 -5.85 11.76 9.26
CA PRO A 77 -6.32 13.08 8.88
C PRO A 77 -6.19 14.07 10.06
N PRO A 78 -6.00 15.39 9.81
CA PRO A 78 -5.84 16.38 10.88
C PRO A 78 -6.94 16.29 11.94
N LEU A 79 -6.63 16.59 13.20
CA LEU A 79 -7.59 16.48 14.33
C LEU A 79 -8.91 17.23 14.09
N LYS A 80 -8.87 18.34 13.35
CA LYS A 80 -10.04 19.16 13.01
C LYS A 80 -10.82 18.64 11.80
N ALA A 81 -10.25 17.69 11.04
CA ALA A 81 -10.93 17.08 9.91
C ALA A 81 -11.85 15.97 10.44
N ARG A 82 -13.17 16.17 10.32
CA ARG A 82 -14.20 15.17 10.64
C ARG A 82 -14.25 14.09 9.55
N ARG A 83 -13.13 13.39 9.31
CA ARG A 83 -13.06 12.28 8.35
C ARG A 83 -13.24 10.95 9.08
N THR A 84 -14.18 10.18 8.56
CA THR A 84 -14.41 8.78 8.92
C THR A 84 -13.19 7.94 8.52
N ARG A 85 -13.05 6.79 9.18
CA ARG A 85 -12.11 5.74 8.80
C ARG A 85 -12.33 5.34 7.35
N ILE A 86 -11.24 5.19 6.58
CA ILE A 86 -11.32 4.84 5.14
C ILE A 86 -11.32 3.32 4.97
N GLY A 87 -10.81 2.59 5.98
CA GLY A 87 -10.68 1.13 5.99
C GLY A 87 -9.29 0.65 5.54
N ILE A 88 -8.48 1.53 4.94
CA ILE A 88 -7.10 1.24 4.53
C ILE A 88 -6.21 1.03 5.76
N GLU A 89 -6.51 1.71 6.88
CA GLU A 89 -5.79 1.54 8.13
C GLU A 89 -5.76 0.09 8.62
N ASP A 90 -6.81 -0.69 8.33
CA ASP A 90 -6.96 -2.08 8.79
C ASP A 90 -6.19 -3.07 7.89
N MET A 91 -5.68 -2.61 6.74
CA MET A 91 -4.84 -3.39 5.83
C MET A 91 -3.36 -3.37 6.26
N ILE A 92 -2.95 -2.37 7.06
CA ILE A 92 -1.56 -2.19 7.45
C ILE A 92 -1.19 -3.21 8.54
N LYS A 93 -0.28 -4.13 8.21
CA LYS A 93 0.22 -5.17 9.12
C LYS A 93 1.61 -4.85 9.64
N HIS A 94 2.47 -4.32 8.78
CA HIS A 94 3.85 -3.97 9.14
C HIS A 94 4.08 -2.50 8.86
N LEU A 95 4.63 -1.79 9.83
CA LEU A 95 4.93 -0.37 9.70
C LEU A 95 6.40 -0.16 10.05
N ASP A 96 7.21 0.13 9.04
CA ASP A 96 8.61 0.50 9.20
C ASP A 96 8.77 2.01 9.08
N MET A 97 9.25 2.64 10.16
CA MET A 97 9.51 4.08 10.20
C MET A 97 11.00 4.42 10.40
N ARG A 98 11.92 3.44 10.31
CA ARG A 98 13.35 3.64 10.60
C ARG A 98 13.96 4.78 9.78
N GLU A 99 13.55 4.95 8.52
CA GLU A 99 14.05 5.96 7.59
C GLU A 99 13.39 7.35 7.74
N ILE A 100 12.51 7.55 8.72
CA ILE A 100 11.60 8.71 8.81
C ILE A 100 11.74 9.44 10.17
N ALA A 101 12.92 9.40 10.75
CA ALA A 101 13.16 9.98 12.07
C ALA A 101 12.96 11.49 12.12
N TYR A 102 13.31 12.21 11.05
CA TYR A 102 13.25 13.66 11.01
C TYR A 102 11.87 14.21 10.61
N GLU A 103 11.11 13.45 9.82
CA GLU A 103 9.78 13.86 9.34
C GLU A 103 8.65 13.42 10.28
N SER A 104 8.89 12.43 11.14
CA SER A 104 7.91 11.96 12.11
C SER A 104 8.02 12.72 13.45
N SER A 105 6.88 13.04 14.05
CA SER A 105 6.81 13.57 15.42
C SER A 105 6.20 12.53 16.34
N ASN A 106 6.57 12.54 17.63
CA ASN A 106 6.05 11.60 18.63
C ASN A 106 4.50 11.57 18.66
N SER A 107 3.87 12.74 18.52
CA SER A 107 2.40 12.86 18.43
C SER A 107 1.86 12.16 17.18
N LEU A 108 2.48 12.39 16.02
CA LEU A 108 2.05 11.78 14.76
C LEU A 108 2.27 10.25 14.76
N THR A 109 3.40 9.77 15.25
CA THR A 109 3.69 8.34 15.41
C THR A 109 2.68 7.66 16.34
N SER A 110 2.37 8.28 17.48
CA SER A 110 1.37 7.78 18.42
C SER A 110 -0.04 7.72 17.79
N ARG A 111 -0.39 8.71 16.96
CA ARG A 111 -1.68 8.72 16.24
C ARG A 111 -1.74 7.63 15.18
N LEU A 112 -0.63 7.42 14.46
CA LEU A 112 -0.51 6.38 13.44
C LEU A 112 -0.70 4.99 14.05
N ILE A 113 0.02 4.69 15.13
CA ILE A 113 -0.12 3.44 15.88
C ILE A 113 -1.56 3.26 16.36
N ASN A 114 -2.16 4.30 16.96
CA ASN A 114 -3.54 4.22 17.44
C ASN A 114 -4.57 3.97 16.32
N ARG A 115 -4.28 4.41 15.10
CA ARG A 115 -5.15 4.21 13.93
C ARG A 115 -5.01 2.81 13.36
N THR A 116 -3.80 2.26 13.32
CA THR A 116 -3.53 0.92 12.76
C THR A 116 -3.55 -0.20 13.80
N LYS A 117 -3.75 0.11 15.09
CA LYS A 117 -3.67 -0.86 16.21
C LYS A 117 -4.50 -2.13 16.04
N ALA A 118 -5.59 -2.09 15.28
CA ALA A 118 -6.47 -3.24 15.08
C ALA A 118 -5.83 -4.30 14.16
N SER A 119 -4.98 -3.86 13.22
CA SER A 119 -4.37 -4.71 12.20
C SER A 119 -2.87 -4.88 12.36
N LEU A 120 -2.20 -3.95 13.04
CA LEU A 120 -0.76 -3.89 13.16
C LEU A 120 -0.19 -5.12 13.87
N GLN A 121 0.77 -5.78 13.23
CA GLN A 121 1.49 -6.96 13.69
C GLN A 121 2.97 -6.65 13.97
N GLY A 122 3.56 -5.76 13.18
CA GLY A 122 4.97 -5.34 13.32
C GLY A 122 5.12 -3.83 13.25
N PHE A 123 5.95 -3.27 14.13
CA PHE A 123 6.27 -1.86 14.17
C PHE A 123 7.76 -1.63 14.41
N HIS A 124 8.40 -0.86 13.53
CA HIS A 124 9.75 -0.35 13.75
C HIS A 124 9.70 1.15 13.98
N SER A 125 10.12 1.55 15.17
CA SER A 125 10.19 2.95 15.58
C SER A 125 11.15 3.74 14.68
N PRO A 126 10.90 5.05 14.48
CA PRO A 126 11.88 5.93 13.87
C PRO A 126 13.23 5.85 14.59
N ALA A 127 14.31 5.74 13.82
CA ALA A 127 15.65 5.63 14.37
C ALA A 127 16.16 7.02 14.76
N VAL A 128 16.12 7.35 16.04
CA VAL A 128 16.71 8.60 16.54
C VAL A 128 18.21 8.38 16.69
N THR A 129 18.99 8.76 15.69
CA THR A 129 20.45 8.88 15.85
C THR A 129 20.74 10.09 16.72
N PHE A 130 21.13 9.85 17.97
CA PHE A 130 21.73 10.88 18.82
C PHE A 130 23.12 11.22 18.23
N SER A 131 23.26 12.43 17.70
CA SER A 131 24.57 13.05 17.42
C SER A 131 24.91 14.01 18.54
#